data_AF-A0AAU9LNT3-F1
#
_entry.id   AF-A0AAU9LNT3-F1
#
_cell.length_a   1.000
_cell.length_b   1.000
_cell.length_c   1.000
_cell.angle_alpha   90.00
_cell.angle_beta   90.00
_cell.angle_gamma   90.00
#
_symmetry.space_group_name_H-M   'P 1'
#
loop_
_entity.id
_entity.type
_entity.pdbx_description
1 polymer ?
#
loop_
_entity_poly.entity_id
_entity_poly.type
_entity_poly.pdbx_seq_one_letter_code
_entity_poly.pdbx_strand_id
1 'polypeptide(L)'
;MTESSFVTILDSDSDDEETYMLNASPDGLTLNVAEFYLNSEKFDWLNDAFHAYVMKLLLLIGVESHEAASNASAVIAFEKTVTAFSVAKDEPGISAASNNRISVTQATSMHPLLISQFLDGAGLLQNLTGQKAEMYFTV
;
A
#
# COMPACT_ATOMS: atom_id res chain seq x y z
N MET A 1 2.17 5.30 14.87
CA MET A 1 1.85 4.05 14.15
C MET A 1 1.90 4.40 12.68
N THR A 2 2.85 3.85 11.94
CA THR A 2 2.90 3.95 10.47
C THR A 2 1.92 2.92 9.94
N GLU A 3 0.69 3.35 9.69
CA GLU A 3 -0.22 2.59 8.85
C GLU A 3 0.32 2.71 7.41
N SER A 4 0.30 1.61 6.66
CA SER A 4 0.72 1.59 5.27
C SER A 4 -0.35 0.78 4.54
N SER A 5 -0.89 1.34 3.47
CA SER A 5 -1.90 0.68 2.64
C SER A 5 -1.20 -0.31 1.72
N PHE A 6 -1.60 -1.57 1.81
CA PHE A 6 -1.12 -2.62 0.91
C PHE A 6 -2.32 -3.27 0.25
N VAL A 7 -2.20 -3.55 -1.05
CA VAL A 7 -3.11 -4.47 -1.72
C VAL A 7 -2.46 -5.84 -1.72
N THR A 8 -3.22 -6.84 -1.31
CA THR A 8 -2.82 -8.25 -1.32
C THR A 8 -3.56 -8.95 -2.47
N ILE A 9 -2.83 -9.42 -3.48
CA ILE A 9 -3.39 -10.10 -4.67
C ILE A 9 -2.80 -11.51 -4.75
N LEU A 10 -3.60 -12.47 -5.21
CA LEU A 10 -3.10 -13.75 -5.71
C LEU A 10 -2.81 -13.58 -7.20
N ASP A 11 -1.55 -13.70 -7.59
CA ASP A 11 -1.11 -13.59 -8.98
C ASP A 11 -0.21 -14.77 -9.35
N SER A 12 0.06 -14.97 -10.65
CA SER A 12 1.07 -15.94 -11.08
C SER A 12 2.45 -15.54 -10.58
N ASP A 13 3.23 -16.52 -10.11
CA ASP A 13 4.64 -16.32 -9.78
C ASP A 13 5.40 -15.90 -11.03
N SER A 14 6.20 -14.83 -10.95
CA SER A 14 7.00 -14.33 -12.07
C SER A 14 8.06 -15.34 -12.54
N ASP A 15 8.44 -16.27 -11.66
CA ASP A 15 9.45 -17.30 -11.94
C ASP A 15 8.82 -18.64 -12.35
N ASP A 16 7.52 -18.84 -12.13
CA ASP A 16 6.75 -20.04 -12.48
C ASP A 16 5.26 -19.71 -12.70
N GLU A 17 4.87 -19.49 -13.96
CA GLU A 17 3.50 -19.10 -14.32
C GLU A 17 2.43 -20.15 -13.96
N GLU A 18 2.81 -21.39 -13.62
CA GLU A 18 1.88 -22.43 -13.16
C GLU A 18 1.59 -22.35 -11.65
N THR A 19 2.37 -21.55 -10.92
CA THR A 19 2.26 -21.38 -9.46
C THR A 19 1.63 -20.02 -9.12
N TYR A 20 0.64 -20.00 -8.23
CA TYR A 20 0.08 -18.76 -7.70
C TYR A 20 0.81 -18.32 -6.43
N MET A 21 1.17 -17.05 -6.35
CA MET A 21 1.81 -16.42 -5.20
C MET A 21 0.99 -15.27 -4.63
N LEU A 22 1.15 -15.06 -3.33
CA LEU A 22 0.59 -13.92 -2.63
C LEU A 22 1.51 -12.71 -2.84
N ASN A 23 1.00 -11.65 -3.43
CA ASN A 23 1.72 -10.41 -3.69
C ASN A 23 1.17 -9.30 -2.79
N ALA A 24 2.05 -8.61 -2.07
CA ALA A 24 1.72 -7.39 -1.35
C ALA A 24 2.51 -6.22 -1.94
N SER A 25 1.81 -5.17 -2.37
CA SER A 25 2.42 -3.94 -2.89
C SER A 25 1.74 -2.70 -2.31
N PRO A 26 2.46 -1.56 -2.19
CA PRO A 26 1.85 -0.30 -1.84
C PRO A 26 0.81 0.08 -2.90
N ASP A 27 -0.41 0.38 -2.46
CA ASP A 27 -1.51 0.82 -3.33
C ASP A 27 -2.50 1.67 -2.50
N GLY A 28 -3.49 2.26 -3.16
CA GLY A 28 -4.50 3.10 -2.51
C GLY A 28 -4.11 4.57 -2.43
N LEU A 29 -3.26 5.05 -3.35
CA LEU A 29 -3.05 6.49 -3.54
C LEU A 29 -4.25 7.09 -4.28
N THR A 30 -4.74 8.24 -3.83
CA THR A 30 -5.83 8.94 -4.54
C THR A 30 -5.38 9.48 -5.90
N LEU A 31 -4.12 9.88 -6.03
CA LEU A 31 -3.54 10.30 -7.30
C LEU A 31 -2.85 9.12 -7.99
N ASN A 32 -3.25 8.86 -9.24
CA ASN A 32 -2.77 7.72 -10.03
C ASN A 32 -1.27 7.77 -10.40
N VAL A 33 -0.55 8.84 -10.06
CA VAL A 33 0.86 9.01 -10.40
C VAL A 33 1.64 9.41 -9.15
N ALA A 34 2.46 8.48 -8.64
CA ALA A 34 3.34 8.68 -7.47
C ALA A 34 4.21 9.94 -7.57
N GLU A 35 4.61 10.32 -8.78
CA GLU A 35 5.42 11.51 -9.04
C GLU A 35 4.78 12.81 -8.51
N PHE A 36 3.44 12.89 -8.45
CA PHE A 36 2.77 14.05 -7.87
C PHE A 36 3.07 14.20 -6.38
N TYR A 37 3.29 13.11 -5.63
CA TYR A 37 3.63 13.19 -4.21
C TYR A 37 5.14 13.36 -3.98
N LEU A 38 5.97 12.81 -4.87
CA LEU A 38 7.44 12.82 -4.74
C LEU A 38 8.08 14.14 -5.17
N ASN A 39 7.47 14.86 -6.11
CA ASN A 39 7.95 16.16 -6.57
C ASN A 39 7.12 17.29 -5.92
N SER A 40 7.77 18.08 -5.05
CA SER A 40 7.10 19.16 -4.31
C SER A 40 6.48 20.21 -5.22
N GLU A 41 7.14 20.59 -6.32
CA GLU A 41 6.59 21.58 -7.27
C GLU A 41 5.34 21.04 -7.97
N LYS A 42 5.34 19.75 -8.33
CA LYS A 42 4.18 19.05 -8.87
C LYS A 42 3.10 18.80 -7.82
N PHE A 43 3.43 18.73 -6.54
CA PHE A 43 2.43 18.58 -5.51
C PHE A 43 1.77 19.92 -5.19
N ASP A 44 2.56 20.98 -5.06
CA ASP A 44 2.13 22.28 -4.53
C ASP A 44 1.06 22.93 -5.42
N TRP A 45 1.11 22.75 -6.75
CA TRP A 45 0.06 23.27 -7.64
C TRP A 45 -1.31 22.60 -7.43
N LEU A 46 -1.31 21.37 -6.91
CA LEU A 46 -2.45 20.48 -6.78
C LEU A 46 -2.96 20.41 -5.33
N ASN A 47 -2.12 20.70 -4.35
CA ASN A 47 -2.40 20.48 -2.93
C ASN A 47 -3.75 21.06 -2.48
N ASP A 48 -4.03 22.31 -2.82
CA ASP A 48 -5.28 22.97 -2.41
C ASP A 48 -6.52 22.32 -3.06
N ALA A 49 -6.42 21.95 -4.33
CA ALA A 49 -7.49 21.26 -5.05
C ALA A 49 -7.72 19.84 -4.50
N PHE A 50 -6.64 19.15 -4.16
CA PHE A 50 -6.72 17.81 -3.59
C PHE A 50 -7.30 17.83 -2.17
N HIS A 51 -6.86 18.78 -1.33
CA HIS A 51 -7.41 18.99 0.01
C HIS A 51 -8.92 19.27 -0.06
N ALA A 52 -9.34 20.19 -0.93
CA ALA A 52 -10.74 20.50 -1.13
C ALA A 52 -11.56 19.30 -1.62
N TYR A 53 -11.00 18.47 -2.50
CA TYR A 53 -11.64 17.24 -2.97
C TYR A 53 -11.88 16.25 -1.83
N VAL A 54 -10.84 15.92 -1.04
CA VAL A 54 -10.97 14.98 0.09
C VAL A 54 -11.93 15.53 1.15
N MET A 55 -11.82 16.81 1.49
CA MET A 55 -12.73 17.47 2.41
C MET A 55 -14.18 17.37 1.93
N LYS A 56 -14.44 17.57 0.63
CA LYS A 56 -15.80 17.43 0.06
C LYS A 56 -16.35 16.01 0.19
N LEU A 57 -15.52 14.98 0.00
CA LEU A 57 -15.95 13.59 0.21
C LEU A 57 -16.33 13.33 1.66
N LEU A 58 -15.53 13.83 2.61
CA LEU A 58 -15.78 13.69 4.05
C LEU A 58 -17.08 14.41 4.47
N LEU A 59 -17.31 15.61 3.95
CA LEU A 59 -18.56 16.34 4.18
C LEU A 59 -19.77 15.57 3.63
N LEU A 60 -19.66 14.93 2.46
CA LEU A 60 -20.75 14.16 1.85
C LEU A 60 -21.16 12.94 2.68
N ILE A 61 -20.23 12.35 3.44
CA ILE A 61 -20.52 11.25 4.36
C ILE A 61 -20.89 11.72 5.78
N GLY A 62 -21.04 13.04 5.98
CA GLY A 62 -21.54 13.63 7.22
C GLY A 62 -20.47 13.97 8.27
N VAL A 63 -19.18 14.02 7.91
CA VAL A 63 -18.13 14.51 8.80
C VAL A 63 -18.25 16.02 8.97
N GLU A 64 -18.12 16.51 10.20
CA GLU A 64 -18.18 17.94 10.52
C GLU A 64 -17.06 18.72 9.85
N SER A 65 -17.33 19.97 9.44
CA SER A 65 -16.42 20.72 8.55
C SER A 65 -14.99 20.90 9.08
N HIS A 66 -14.84 21.14 10.39
CA HIS A 66 -13.54 21.30 11.03
C HIS A 66 -12.75 19.98 11.04
N GLU A 67 -13.45 18.89 11.36
CA GLU A 67 -12.87 17.55 11.36
C GLU A 67 -12.55 17.09 9.93
N ALA A 68 -13.42 17.37 8.97
CA ALA A 68 -13.20 17.06 7.56
C ALA A 68 -11.94 17.74 7.00
N ALA A 69 -11.70 19.00 7.37
CA ALA A 69 -10.49 19.72 6.97
C ALA A 69 -9.22 19.10 7.58
N SER A 70 -9.26 18.76 8.87
CA SER A 70 -8.14 18.08 9.56
C SER A 70 -7.87 16.69 8.96
N ASN A 71 -8.92 15.92 8.73
CA ASN A 71 -8.82 14.57 8.16
C ASN A 71 -8.33 14.61 6.70
N ALA A 72 -8.73 15.61 5.90
CA ALA A 72 -8.20 15.80 4.56
C ALA A 72 -6.68 16.05 4.55
N SER A 73 -6.17 16.87 5.47
CA SER A 73 -4.73 17.06 5.64
C SER A 73 -4.02 15.78 6.10
N ALA A 74 -4.65 14.99 6.98
CA ALA A 74 -4.10 13.72 7.46
C ALA A 74 -4.02 12.67 6.33
N VAL A 75 -5.05 12.56 5.48
CA VAL A 75 -5.05 11.69 4.30
C VAL A 75 -3.90 12.05 3.36
N ILE A 76 -3.74 13.34 3.03
CA ILE A 76 -2.65 13.79 2.16
C ILE A 76 -1.28 13.45 2.75
N ALA A 77 -1.08 13.68 4.06
CA ALA A 77 0.18 13.37 4.73
C ALA A 77 0.48 11.87 4.76
N PHE A 78 -0.56 11.05 4.97
CA PHE A 78 -0.48 9.60 4.90
C PHE A 78 -0.08 9.12 3.51
N GLU A 79 -0.76 9.59 2.45
CA GLU A 79 -0.46 9.19 1.08
C GLU A 79 0.95 9.61 0.64
N LYS A 80 1.42 10.79 1.04
CA LYS A 80 2.84 11.19 0.84
C LYS A 80 3.81 10.22 1.52
N THR A 81 3.49 9.78 2.74
CA THR A 81 4.31 8.83 3.49
C THR A 81 4.35 7.48 2.77
N VAL A 82 3.20 6.96 2.33
CA VAL A 82 3.11 5.69 1.59
C VAL A 82 3.85 5.76 0.26
N THR A 83 3.75 6.90 -0.45
CA THR A 83 4.42 7.07 -1.74
C THR A 83 5.94 7.10 -1.60
N ALA A 84 6.48 7.62 -0.50
CA ALA A 84 7.91 7.60 -0.22
C ALA A 84 8.47 6.17 -0.05
N PHE A 85 7.62 5.20 0.30
CA PHE A 85 7.98 3.80 0.34
C PHE A 85 7.80 3.09 -1.00
N SER A 86 7.01 3.66 -1.93
CA SER A 86 6.72 3.03 -3.22
C SER A 86 7.93 3.13 -4.14
N VAL A 87 8.56 1.99 -4.44
CA VAL A 87 9.63 1.92 -5.46
C VAL A 87 9.10 2.42 -6.80
N ALA A 88 9.82 3.36 -7.43
CA ALA A 88 9.50 3.84 -8.76
C ALA A 88 9.58 2.67 -9.76
N LYS A 89 8.43 2.29 -10.33
CA LYS A 89 8.27 1.17 -11.27
C LYS A 89 9.23 1.18 -12.47
N ASP A 90 9.87 2.32 -12.75
CA ASP A 90 10.61 2.57 -13.99
C ASP A 90 12.13 2.76 -13.80
N GLU A 91 12.73 2.44 -12.65
CA GLU A 91 14.20 2.42 -12.56
C GLU A 91 14.79 1.24 -13.36
N PRO A 92 15.47 1.49 -14.50
CA PRO A 92 16.05 0.43 -15.31
C PRO A 92 17.28 -0.10 -14.57
N GLY A 93 17.10 -1.20 -13.84
CA GLY A 93 18.13 -1.75 -12.95
C GLY A 93 17.59 -2.45 -11.72
N ILE A 94 16.32 -2.27 -11.39
CA ILE A 94 15.61 -3.12 -10.41
C ILE A 94 15.28 -4.46 -11.09
N SER A 95 16.32 -5.18 -11.49
CA SER A 95 16.24 -6.53 -12.04
C SER A 95 15.94 -7.50 -10.90
N ALA A 96 14.78 -8.15 -10.85
CA ALA A 96 14.49 -9.37 -10.05
C ALA A 96 14.93 -9.40 -8.56
N ALA A 97 15.44 -8.30 -8.01
CA ALA A 97 16.04 -8.17 -6.68
C ALA A 97 15.11 -7.42 -5.72
N SER A 98 14.00 -6.87 -6.24
CA SER A 98 12.81 -6.48 -5.45
C SER A 98 11.85 -7.65 -5.21
N ASN A 99 12.14 -8.84 -5.76
CA ASN A 99 11.47 -10.09 -5.39
C ASN A 99 11.95 -10.53 -4.00
N ASN A 100 11.51 -9.83 -2.95
CA ASN A 100 11.69 -10.29 -1.58
C ASN A 100 10.69 -11.43 -1.33
N ARG A 101 11.00 -12.60 -1.91
CA ARG A 101 10.29 -13.84 -1.59
C ARG A 101 10.56 -14.13 -0.12
N ILE A 102 9.53 -13.97 0.70
CA ILE A 102 9.59 -14.23 2.14
C ILE A 102 8.54 -15.26 2.49
N SER A 103 8.84 -16.11 3.47
CA SER A 103 7.82 -17.02 3.99
C SER A 103 6.67 -16.22 4.63
N VAL A 104 5.44 -16.73 4.54
CA VAL A 104 4.29 -16.13 5.23
C VAL A 104 4.55 -15.97 6.73
N THR A 105 5.28 -16.89 7.36
CA THR A 105 5.71 -16.77 8.77
C THR A 105 6.60 -15.57 9.01
N GLN A 106 7.54 -15.30 8.11
CA GLN A 106 8.43 -14.15 8.22
C GLN A 106 7.67 -12.84 7.97
N ALA A 107 6.80 -12.80 6.96
CA ALA A 107 5.98 -11.64 6.64
C ALA A 107 5.03 -11.25 7.78
N THR A 108 4.37 -12.24 8.39
CA THR A 108 3.47 -12.03 9.54
C THR A 108 4.22 -11.57 10.79
N SER A 109 5.50 -11.94 10.93
CA SER A 109 6.36 -11.44 12.00
C SER A 109 6.84 -10.01 11.75
N MET A 110 7.14 -9.66 10.51
CA MET A 110 7.61 -8.33 10.12
C MET A 110 6.46 -7.30 10.11
N HIS A 111 5.27 -7.72 9.69
CA HIS A 111 4.10 -6.85 9.50
C HIS A 111 2.85 -7.45 10.18
N PRO A 112 2.85 -7.59 11.52
CA PRO A 112 1.78 -8.29 12.24
C PRO A 112 0.41 -7.62 12.09
N LEU A 113 0.36 -6.29 12.02
CA LEU A 113 -0.90 -5.56 11.91
C LEU A 113 -1.48 -5.55 10.49
N LEU A 114 -0.66 -5.83 9.48
CA LEU A 114 -1.07 -5.75 8.08
C LEU A 114 -1.23 -7.15 7.49
N ILE A 115 -0.20 -7.97 7.55
CA ILE A 115 -0.20 -9.30 6.95
C ILE A 115 -0.82 -10.33 7.88
N SER A 116 -0.44 -10.36 9.17
CA SER A 116 -0.98 -11.36 10.10
C SER A 116 -2.49 -11.17 10.32
N GLN A 117 -2.92 -9.95 10.66
CA GLN A 117 -4.35 -9.67 10.86
C GLN A 117 -5.19 -9.89 9.60
N PHE A 118 -4.69 -9.52 8.42
CA PHE A 118 -5.41 -9.76 7.17
C PHE A 118 -5.57 -11.27 6.90
N LEU A 119 -4.47 -12.04 6.98
CA LEU A 119 -4.51 -13.47 6.71
C LEU A 119 -5.32 -14.24 7.76
N ASP A 120 -5.29 -13.80 9.02
CA ASP A 120 -6.10 -14.37 10.09
C ASP A 120 -7.59 -14.06 9.88
N GLY A 121 -7.92 -12.80 9.59
CA GLY A 121 -9.28 -12.37 9.27
C GLY A 121 -9.87 -13.04 8.02
N ALA A 122 -9.02 -13.36 7.04
CA ALA A 122 -9.39 -14.13 5.84
C ALA A 122 -9.46 -15.65 6.08
N GLY A 123 -9.06 -16.14 7.25
CA GLY A 123 -9.00 -17.57 7.56
C GLY A 123 -7.91 -18.35 6.82
N LEU A 124 -6.90 -17.66 6.29
CA LEU A 124 -5.83 -18.23 5.46
C LEU A 124 -4.54 -18.51 6.24
N LEU A 125 -4.33 -17.83 7.37
CA LEU A 125 -3.07 -17.83 8.11
C LEU A 125 -2.59 -19.24 8.47
N GLN A 126 -3.42 -20.05 9.13
CA GLN A 126 -3.01 -21.41 9.54
C GLN A 126 -2.64 -22.31 8.36
N ASN A 127 -3.39 -22.21 7.26
CA ASN A 127 -3.17 -23.02 6.08
C ASN A 127 -1.84 -22.64 5.40
N LEU A 128 -1.65 -21.34 5.15
CA LEU A 128 -0.45 -20.82 4.49
C LEU A 128 0.82 -21.05 5.33
N THR A 129 0.74 -20.86 6.65
CA THR A 129 1.85 -21.19 7.56
C THR A 129 2.12 -22.69 7.60
N GLY A 130 1.08 -23.54 7.63
CA GLY A 130 1.21 -24.99 7.64
C GLY A 130 1.83 -25.56 6.35
N GLN A 131 1.50 -24.95 5.20
CA GLN A 131 2.07 -25.29 3.90
C GLN A 131 3.47 -24.72 3.67
N LYS A 132 3.97 -23.86 4.59
CA LYS A 132 5.20 -23.10 4.41
C LYS A 132 5.18 -22.25 3.13
N ALA A 133 4.02 -21.67 2.84
CA ALA A 133 3.82 -20.83 1.67
C ALA A 133 4.74 -19.60 1.71
N GLU A 134 5.12 -19.14 0.52
CA GLU A 134 5.92 -17.95 0.30
C GLU A 134 5.06 -16.84 -0.31
N MET A 135 5.49 -15.59 -0.10
CA MET A 135 4.84 -14.41 -0.64
C MET A 135 5.88 -13.42 -1.17
N TYR A 136 5.53 -12.67 -2.22
CA TYR A 136 6.32 -11.52 -2.63
C TYR A 136 5.87 -10.30 -1.86
N PHE A 137 6.84 -9.63 -1.27
CA PHE A 137 6.64 -8.38 -0.57
C PHE A 137 7.41 -7.28 -1.27
N THR A 138 6.69 -6.47 -2.05
CA THR A 138 7.24 -5.29 -2.70
C THR A 138 7.01 -4.13 -1.75
N VAL A 139 8.09 -3.48 -1.31
CA VAL A 139 8.06 -2.18 -0.63
C VAL A 139 8.54 -1.18 -1.67
#